data_AF-A0A183AYW3-F1
#
_entry.id   AF-A0A183AYW3-F1
#
_cell.length_a   1.000
_cell.length_b   1.000
_cell.length_c   1.000
_cell.angle_alpha   90.00
_cell.angle_beta   90.00
_cell.angle_gamma   90.00
#
_symmetry.space_group_name_H-M   'P 1'
#
loop_
_entity.id
_entity.type
_entity.pdbx_description
1 polymer ?
#
loop_
_entity_poly.entity_id
_entity_poly.type
_entity_poly.pdbx_seq_one_letter_code
_entity_poly.pdbx_strand_id
1 'polypeptide(L)'
;MSDRTVLSQSHSFQPYLSSSQKDAILQSSLPRTNALLMEVASLLPEWTADLLFQIDKWDRFSDRVRENVNPLCSDEQVETLVQHLQYTGNITVIESPSGENMIALNPQWLGTEIVGRMFKIEALHNVRITGSYTIDDLQLFVRVVNTVNLVALLEALGVLVCCVVQEESVTGQPKKRRSRRNHNSTESDFFDQASQRSSSAPQTPPTKRNVSVHLTMDLVRMSDQVSRDDIQLELPRYTLIPMHLPGWEHESDPNTTRYLGFQLTTERGQMVHLIPRIQVHLRYIVADLFNKGRWNRSGEECKPSFTRWEMHQVMNGLRITIFEGAVEVTVALNELGQAIHLLARSALKHVRKTFSLVHQLVTEICDHIHSICPSLLIRGGPLYASDLEGHLELPTAWDSEPLISTFWHLYQKVKTPSQAQTAQLPETVDQEKQLIQDLFFGDERLMQDAMSCYQLPLSSLRFPVVHMLAREIDCHSHGENKLIEFITALGVSDDPEEFLTVFRRGHFSPHAPSFFESLIHAEQIQSTANMETLTNALRVFQRFDLIECTYHSHLLLRLFTRRNTEK
;
A
#
# COMPACT_ATOMS: atom_id res chain seq x y z
N MET A 1 -9.52 4.31 58.04
CA MET A 1 -10.15 5.64 58.13
C MET A 1 -9.87 6.32 56.80
N SER A 2 -10.66 6.04 55.75
CA SER A 2 -12.01 6.54 55.40
C SER A 2 -11.79 7.37 54.12
N ASP A 3 -12.36 7.10 52.93
CA ASP A 3 -13.50 6.25 52.56
C ASP A 3 -13.35 5.66 51.15
N ARG A 4 -13.94 4.48 50.99
CA ARG A 4 -14.30 3.84 49.71
C ARG A 4 -15.69 4.32 49.30
N THR A 5 -15.88 4.65 48.03
CA THR A 5 -17.08 4.54 47.14
C THR A 5 -16.89 5.60 46.05
N VAL A 6 -16.84 5.27 44.76
CA VAL A 6 -18.02 5.12 43.90
C VAL A 6 -17.77 4.02 42.85
N LEU A 7 -18.73 3.09 42.80
CA LEU A 7 -18.93 2.07 41.76
C LEU A 7 -19.73 2.67 40.59
N SER A 8 -19.47 2.10 39.41
CA SER A 8 -20.41 1.90 38.29
C SER A 8 -21.16 3.10 37.70
N GLN A 9 -20.71 3.55 36.53
CA GLN A 9 -21.64 3.94 35.46
C GLN A 9 -21.21 3.25 34.16
N SER A 10 -21.73 2.04 33.99
CA SER A 10 -21.94 1.42 32.69
C SER A 10 -22.95 2.26 31.92
N HIS A 11 -22.48 3.18 31.07
CA HIS A 11 -23.34 3.73 30.03
C HIS A 11 -23.54 2.65 28.97
N SER A 12 -24.69 2.00 29.08
CA SER A 12 -25.29 1.11 28.10
C SER A 12 -25.15 1.68 26.68
N PHE A 13 -24.45 0.95 25.82
CA PHE A 13 -24.57 1.14 24.38
C PHE A 13 -26.00 0.75 23.94
N GLN A 14 -26.67 1.71 23.29
CA GLN A 14 -27.93 1.66 22.52
C GLN A 14 -29.26 1.81 23.28
N PRO A 15 -30.15 2.70 22.74
CA PRO A 15 -31.01 2.30 21.62
C PRO A 15 -31.19 3.40 20.55
N TYR A 16 -30.54 3.27 19.38
CA TYR A 16 -30.80 4.14 18.21
C TYR A 16 -31.35 3.41 16.98
N LEU A 17 -31.82 2.16 17.14
CA LEU A 17 -32.54 1.44 16.08
C LEU A 17 -33.86 0.95 16.66
N SER A 18 -34.97 1.22 15.99
CA SER A 18 -36.24 0.58 16.35
C SER A 18 -36.08 -0.94 16.23
N SER A 19 -36.81 -1.71 17.04
CA SER A 19 -36.81 -3.19 16.96
C SER A 19 -37.03 -3.69 15.53
N SER A 20 -37.89 -3.02 14.77
CA SER A 20 -38.11 -3.30 13.34
C SER A 20 -36.88 -3.07 12.44
N GLN A 21 -36.01 -2.11 12.75
CA GLN A 21 -34.79 -1.81 11.98
C GLN A 21 -33.66 -2.81 12.30
N LYS A 22 -33.54 -3.23 13.57
CA LYS A 22 -32.63 -4.33 13.93
C LYS A 22 -33.04 -5.61 13.21
N ASP A 23 -34.32 -5.94 13.23
CA ASP A 23 -34.84 -7.13 12.57
C ASP A 23 -34.67 -7.06 11.04
N ALA A 24 -34.87 -5.90 10.41
CA ALA A 24 -34.64 -5.72 8.98
C ALA A 24 -33.17 -5.89 8.59
N ILE A 25 -32.23 -5.36 9.37
CA ILE A 25 -30.78 -5.52 9.14
C ILE A 25 -30.40 -6.99 9.34
N LEU A 26 -30.83 -7.61 10.44
CA LEU A 26 -30.55 -9.02 10.73
C LEU A 26 -31.16 -9.97 9.69
N GLN A 27 -32.31 -9.63 9.09
CA GLN A 27 -33.01 -10.46 8.10
C GLN A 27 -32.52 -10.26 6.65
N SER A 28 -31.91 -9.12 6.32
CA SER A 28 -31.49 -8.77 4.95
C SER A 28 -29.98 -8.76 4.72
N SER A 29 -29.16 -8.57 5.76
CA SER A 29 -27.71 -8.31 5.61
C SER A 29 -26.80 -9.43 6.10
N LEU A 30 -27.30 -10.31 6.99
CA LEU A 30 -26.53 -11.44 7.50
C LEU A 30 -26.89 -12.73 6.74
N PRO A 31 -25.89 -13.56 6.44
CA PRO A 31 -26.12 -14.92 5.99
C PRO A 31 -27.18 -15.63 6.82
N ARG A 32 -28.25 -16.12 6.19
CA ARG A 32 -29.17 -17.03 6.89
C ARG A 32 -28.38 -18.29 7.22
N THR A 33 -28.28 -18.62 8.50
CA THR A 33 -27.72 -19.89 8.97
C THR A 33 -28.46 -21.03 8.26
N ASN A 34 -27.77 -21.72 7.35
CA ASN A 34 -28.28 -22.92 6.70
C ASN A 34 -27.71 -24.16 7.43
N ALA A 35 -28.37 -25.31 7.28
CA ALA A 35 -27.94 -26.54 7.95
C ALA A 35 -26.49 -26.92 7.61
N LEU A 36 -26.09 -26.68 6.35
CA LEU A 36 -24.73 -26.91 5.84
C LEU A 36 -23.67 -26.13 6.64
N LEU A 37 -23.92 -24.85 6.93
CA LEU A 37 -23.02 -23.99 7.72
C LEU A 37 -22.83 -24.54 9.13
N MET A 38 -23.93 -24.89 9.80
CA MET A 38 -23.89 -25.40 11.17
C MET A 38 -23.16 -26.73 11.26
N GLU A 39 -23.40 -27.62 10.29
CA GLU A 39 -22.78 -28.93 10.22
C GLU A 39 -21.27 -28.82 9.97
N VAL A 40 -20.84 -28.05 8.96
CA VAL A 40 -19.42 -27.79 8.70
C VAL A 40 -18.75 -27.12 9.90
N ALA A 41 -19.37 -26.10 10.51
CA ALA A 41 -18.82 -25.43 11.69
C ALA A 41 -18.62 -26.39 12.87
N SER A 42 -19.51 -27.39 13.03
CA SER A 42 -19.38 -28.40 14.08
C SER A 42 -18.26 -29.42 13.82
N LEU A 43 -17.89 -29.65 12.56
CA LEU A 43 -16.84 -30.58 12.15
C LEU A 43 -15.43 -29.95 12.07
N LEU A 44 -15.31 -28.62 11.97
CA LEU A 44 -14.00 -27.93 11.92
C LEU A 44 -13.03 -28.32 13.05
N PRO A 45 -13.46 -28.47 14.33
CA PRO A 45 -12.58 -28.93 15.40
C PRO A 45 -12.04 -30.34 15.15
N GLU A 46 -12.85 -31.24 14.60
CA GLU A 46 -12.43 -32.60 14.28
C GLU A 46 -11.44 -32.61 13.10
N TRP A 47 -11.68 -31.78 12.08
CA TRP A 47 -10.77 -31.65 10.94
C TRP A 47 -9.40 -31.09 11.31
N THR A 48 -9.32 -30.35 12.41
CA THR A 48 -8.08 -29.69 12.86
C THR A 48 -7.35 -30.42 13.99
N ALA A 49 -7.98 -31.40 14.64
CA ALA A 49 -7.46 -32.07 15.84
C ALA A 49 -6.06 -32.67 15.65
N ASP A 50 -5.81 -33.32 14.51
CA ASP A 50 -4.53 -33.97 14.20
C ASP A 50 -3.63 -33.14 13.28
N LEU A 51 -4.05 -31.93 12.91
CA LEU A 51 -3.31 -31.09 11.97
C LEU A 51 -2.28 -30.22 12.71
N LEU A 52 -1.00 -30.51 12.43
CA LEU A 52 0.13 -29.66 12.83
C LEU A 52 0.14 -28.31 12.07
N PHE A 53 -0.56 -28.25 10.93
CA PHE A 53 -0.72 -27.05 10.10
C PHE A 53 -2.18 -26.94 9.66
N GLN A 54 -2.92 -25.98 10.22
CA GLN A 54 -4.40 -25.92 10.14
C GLN A 54 -4.88 -25.04 8.97
N ILE A 55 -4.22 -25.20 7.81
CA ILE A 55 -4.54 -24.51 6.57
C ILE A 55 -4.90 -25.56 5.52
N ASP A 56 -6.02 -25.35 4.83
CA ASP A 56 -6.37 -26.07 3.60
C ASP A 56 -6.24 -25.15 2.38
N LYS A 57 -6.08 -25.75 1.21
CA LYS A 57 -6.35 -25.08 -0.08
C LYS A 57 -7.84 -25.18 -0.41
N TRP A 58 -8.29 -24.32 -1.32
CA TRP A 58 -9.69 -24.31 -1.79
C TRP A 58 -10.22 -25.71 -2.18
N ASP A 59 -9.48 -26.43 -3.03
CA ASP A 59 -9.89 -27.75 -3.51
C ASP A 59 -10.02 -28.75 -2.35
N ARG A 60 -9.06 -28.74 -1.43
CA ARG A 60 -9.06 -29.67 -0.30
C ARG A 60 -10.22 -29.40 0.65
N PHE A 61 -10.54 -28.14 0.89
CA PHE A 61 -11.70 -27.77 1.69
C PHE A 61 -13.01 -28.22 1.02
N SER A 62 -13.13 -27.97 -0.28
CA SER A 62 -14.28 -28.40 -1.09
C SER A 62 -14.47 -29.92 -1.03
N ASP A 63 -13.37 -30.68 -1.15
CA ASP A 63 -13.40 -32.15 -1.05
C ASP A 63 -13.86 -32.61 0.33
N ARG A 64 -13.38 -32.00 1.42
CA ARG A 64 -13.83 -32.34 2.78
C ARG A 64 -15.33 -32.10 2.97
N VAL A 65 -15.86 -31.00 2.44
CA VAL A 65 -17.30 -30.71 2.51
C VAL A 65 -18.09 -31.78 1.75
N ARG A 66 -17.62 -32.22 0.59
CA ARG A 66 -18.28 -33.27 -0.20
C ARG A 66 -18.18 -34.64 0.44
N GLU A 67 -17.04 -34.96 1.03
CA GLU A 67 -16.78 -36.25 1.66
C GLU A 67 -17.55 -36.43 2.98
N ASN A 68 -17.61 -35.37 3.80
CA ASN A 68 -18.08 -35.49 5.19
C ASN A 68 -19.46 -34.89 5.45
N VAL A 69 -19.98 -34.05 4.54
CA VAL A 69 -21.22 -33.31 4.77
C VAL A 69 -22.23 -33.52 3.65
N ASN A 70 -21.90 -33.11 2.42
CA ASN A 70 -22.82 -33.23 1.29
C ASN A 70 -22.07 -33.53 -0.03
N PRO A 71 -22.10 -34.78 -0.53
CA PRO A 71 -21.40 -35.15 -1.76
C PRO A 71 -21.95 -34.46 -3.02
N LEU A 72 -23.15 -33.88 -2.95
CA LEU A 72 -23.79 -33.15 -4.06
C LEU A 72 -23.55 -31.63 -3.98
N CYS A 73 -22.69 -31.16 -3.07
CA CYS A 73 -22.39 -29.74 -2.91
C CYS A 73 -21.68 -29.18 -4.15
N SER A 74 -22.31 -28.20 -4.81
CA SER A 74 -21.72 -27.49 -5.95
C SER A 74 -20.63 -26.50 -5.51
N ASP A 75 -19.75 -26.09 -6.43
CA ASP A 75 -18.71 -25.10 -6.12
C ASP A 75 -19.30 -23.76 -5.63
N GLU A 76 -20.39 -23.29 -6.25
CA GLU A 76 -21.11 -22.07 -5.84
C GLU A 76 -21.65 -22.17 -4.39
N GLN A 77 -22.12 -23.35 -4.00
CA GLN A 77 -22.56 -23.61 -2.62
C GLN A 77 -21.39 -23.59 -1.64
N VAL A 78 -20.22 -24.11 -2.05
CA VAL A 78 -18.99 -24.03 -1.23
C VAL A 78 -18.49 -22.59 -1.13
N GLU A 79 -18.52 -21.81 -2.21
CA GLU A 79 -18.15 -20.38 -2.20
C GLU A 79 -19.01 -19.60 -1.21
N THR A 80 -20.32 -19.77 -1.30
CA THR A 80 -21.28 -19.14 -0.39
C THR A 80 -21.05 -19.59 1.06
N LEU A 81 -20.79 -20.88 1.28
CA LEU A 81 -20.48 -21.44 2.59
C LEU A 81 -19.20 -20.82 3.19
N VAL A 82 -18.13 -20.73 2.41
CA VAL A 82 -16.85 -20.15 2.84
C VAL A 82 -17.03 -18.68 3.23
N GLN A 83 -17.76 -17.90 2.42
CA GLN A 83 -18.08 -16.51 2.75
C GLN A 83 -18.82 -16.43 4.09
N HIS A 84 -19.82 -17.28 4.30
CA HIS A 84 -20.59 -17.31 5.55
C HIS A 84 -19.72 -17.70 6.76
N LEU A 85 -18.90 -18.74 6.65
CA LEU A 85 -17.98 -19.16 7.70
C LEU A 85 -16.94 -18.09 8.03
N GLN A 86 -16.51 -17.31 7.03
CA GLN A 86 -15.60 -16.19 7.24
C GLN A 86 -16.29 -15.03 7.96
N TYR A 87 -17.52 -14.68 7.59
CA TYR A 87 -18.30 -13.65 8.28
C TYR A 87 -18.60 -14.01 9.75
N THR A 88 -18.81 -15.29 10.06
CA THR A 88 -18.99 -15.77 11.44
C THR A 88 -17.68 -15.95 12.19
N GLY A 89 -16.53 -15.78 11.52
CA GLY A 89 -15.20 -15.95 12.13
C GLY A 89 -14.83 -17.39 12.45
N ASN A 90 -15.49 -18.38 11.83
CA ASN A 90 -15.15 -19.80 11.98
C ASN A 90 -13.91 -20.18 11.19
N ILE A 91 -13.68 -19.53 10.05
CA ILE A 91 -12.48 -19.71 9.22
C ILE A 91 -11.90 -18.35 8.81
N THR A 92 -10.71 -18.35 8.23
CA THR A 92 -10.14 -17.15 7.61
C THR A 92 -9.59 -17.49 6.23
N VAL A 93 -10.13 -16.86 5.19
CA VAL A 93 -9.58 -16.94 3.83
C VAL A 93 -8.42 -15.97 3.70
N ILE A 94 -7.32 -16.44 3.14
CA ILE A 94 -6.09 -15.69 2.93
C ILE A 94 -5.80 -15.75 1.45
N GLU A 95 -5.82 -14.57 0.82
CA GLU A 95 -5.46 -14.42 -0.58
C GLU A 95 -3.96 -14.57 -0.74
N SER A 96 -3.55 -15.44 -1.67
CA SER A 96 -2.13 -15.66 -1.94
C SER A 96 -1.71 -14.93 -3.22
N PRO A 97 -0.57 -14.22 -3.22
CA PRO A 97 -0.02 -13.63 -4.44
C PRO A 97 0.36 -14.69 -5.50
N SER A 98 0.50 -15.96 -5.11
CA SER A 98 0.75 -17.08 -6.02
C SER A 98 -0.51 -17.64 -6.70
N GLY A 99 -1.69 -17.09 -6.42
CA GLY A 99 -2.97 -17.45 -7.03
C GLY A 99 -3.75 -18.59 -6.34
N GLU A 100 -3.11 -19.37 -5.47
CA GLU A 100 -3.79 -20.43 -4.70
C GLU A 100 -4.19 -19.90 -3.32
N ASN A 101 -5.46 -19.52 -3.15
CA ASN A 101 -5.99 -19.04 -1.88
C ASN A 101 -5.92 -20.12 -0.80
N MET A 102 -5.63 -19.67 0.42
CA MET A 102 -5.50 -20.52 1.59
C MET A 102 -6.68 -20.30 2.53
N ILE A 103 -7.13 -21.36 3.20
CA ILE A 103 -8.22 -21.33 4.17
C ILE A 103 -7.67 -21.79 5.51
N ALA A 104 -7.57 -20.86 6.46
CA ALA A 104 -7.28 -21.20 7.84
C ALA A 104 -8.54 -21.76 8.50
N LEU A 105 -8.52 -23.06 8.78
CA LEU A 105 -9.63 -23.79 9.40
C LEU A 105 -9.83 -23.42 10.87
N ASN A 106 -8.81 -22.85 11.49
CA ASN A 106 -8.84 -22.38 12.87
C ASN A 106 -8.18 -21.00 12.98
N PRO A 107 -8.98 -19.92 13.01
CA PRO A 107 -8.49 -18.56 13.17
C PRO A 107 -7.70 -18.33 14.46
N GLN A 108 -8.03 -19.03 15.55
CA GLN A 108 -7.32 -18.91 16.83
C GLN A 108 -5.89 -19.45 16.74
N TRP A 109 -5.70 -20.57 16.03
CA TRP A 109 -4.37 -21.10 15.74
C TRP A 109 -3.55 -20.10 14.92
N LEU A 110 -4.11 -19.55 13.85
CA LEU A 110 -3.42 -18.55 13.03
C LEU A 110 -3.04 -17.31 13.85
N GLY A 111 -3.99 -16.75 14.60
CA GLY A 111 -3.81 -15.52 15.36
C GLY A 111 -2.86 -15.67 16.55
N THR A 112 -2.96 -16.76 17.31
CA THR A 112 -2.19 -16.95 18.55
C THR A 112 -0.91 -17.73 18.33
N GLU A 113 -0.99 -18.87 17.65
CA GLU A 113 0.12 -19.82 17.52
C GLU A 113 1.12 -19.41 16.43
N ILE A 114 0.65 -18.72 15.38
CA ILE A 114 1.51 -18.23 14.30
C ILE A 114 1.84 -16.75 14.52
N VAL A 115 0.86 -15.86 14.31
CA VAL A 115 1.08 -14.40 14.35
C VAL A 115 1.50 -13.94 15.76
N GLY A 116 0.78 -14.36 16.79
CA GLY A 116 1.06 -14.00 18.18
C GLY A 116 2.44 -14.46 18.65
N ARG A 117 2.86 -15.69 18.33
CA ARG A 117 4.20 -16.19 18.69
C ARG A 117 5.32 -15.46 17.98
N MET A 118 5.13 -15.08 16.70
CA MET A 118 6.11 -14.32 15.95
C MET A 118 6.23 -12.87 16.45
N PHE A 119 5.12 -12.19 16.72
CA PHE A 119 5.13 -10.75 16.99
C PHE A 119 5.01 -10.36 18.46
N LYS A 120 5.10 -11.32 19.39
CA LYS A 120 5.20 -11.01 20.82
C LYS A 120 6.46 -10.20 21.13
N ILE A 121 6.38 -9.40 22.18
CA ILE A 121 7.44 -8.46 22.58
C ILE A 121 8.76 -9.19 22.85
N GLU A 122 8.73 -10.38 23.48
CA GLU A 122 9.95 -11.15 23.76
C GLU A 122 10.63 -11.68 22.51
N ALA A 123 9.86 -11.96 21.45
CA ALA A 123 10.41 -12.37 20.17
C ALA A 123 11.09 -11.17 19.48
N LEU A 124 10.47 -9.99 19.55
CA LEU A 124 10.99 -8.74 18.98
C LEU A 124 12.32 -8.30 19.62
N HIS A 125 12.59 -8.64 20.87
CA HIS A 125 13.87 -8.34 21.52
C HIS A 125 15.05 -9.20 21.02
N ASN A 126 14.77 -10.37 20.45
CA ASN A 126 15.79 -11.32 20.00
C ASN A 126 15.99 -11.30 18.49
N VAL A 127 15.46 -10.30 17.79
CA VAL A 127 15.55 -10.19 16.33
C VAL A 127 16.96 -9.77 15.89
N ARG A 128 17.36 -10.26 14.72
CA ARG A 128 18.55 -9.76 14.01
C ARG A 128 18.32 -8.32 13.58
N ILE A 129 19.35 -7.48 13.72
CA ILE A 129 19.30 -6.05 13.38
C ILE A 129 18.80 -5.83 11.94
N THR A 130 19.23 -6.68 11.01
CA THR A 130 18.87 -6.60 9.58
C THR A 130 17.48 -7.12 9.24
N GLY A 131 16.75 -7.72 10.17
CA GLY A 131 15.46 -8.38 9.90
C GLY A 131 15.55 -9.55 8.92
N SER A 132 16.75 -10.07 8.65
CA SER A 132 17.01 -11.10 7.64
C SER A 132 17.34 -12.47 8.21
N TYR A 133 16.69 -13.50 7.69
CA TYR A 133 16.72 -14.86 8.23
C TYR A 133 16.86 -15.89 7.12
N THR A 134 17.44 -17.05 7.43
CA THR A 134 17.39 -18.22 6.56
C THR A 134 16.09 -18.99 6.80
N ILE A 135 15.78 -19.96 5.93
CA ILE A 135 14.64 -20.87 6.13
C ILE A 135 14.79 -21.64 7.46
N ASP A 136 16.01 -22.07 7.79
CA ASP A 136 16.28 -22.83 9.01
C ASP A 136 16.13 -21.96 10.27
N ASP A 137 16.49 -20.68 10.20
CA ASP A 137 16.23 -19.74 11.30
C ASP A 137 14.73 -19.61 11.59
N LEU A 138 13.89 -19.63 10.55
CA LEU A 138 12.43 -19.48 10.70
C LEU A 138 11.80 -20.65 11.47
N GLN A 139 12.34 -21.86 11.34
CA GLN A 139 11.90 -23.05 12.10
C GLN A 139 12.01 -22.87 13.61
N LEU A 140 12.94 -22.03 14.06
CA LEU A 140 13.15 -21.77 15.48
C LEU A 140 12.05 -20.88 16.08
N PHE A 141 11.44 -20.00 15.27
CA PHE A 141 10.38 -19.10 15.72
C PHE A 141 9.04 -19.82 15.89
N VAL A 142 8.70 -20.66 14.92
CA VAL A 142 7.45 -21.41 14.91
C VAL A 142 7.81 -22.88 14.70
N ARG A 143 7.57 -23.71 15.71
CA ARG A 143 7.85 -25.16 15.71
C ARG A 143 6.89 -25.93 14.77
N VAL A 144 6.76 -25.47 13.54
CA VAL A 144 5.93 -26.07 12.50
C VAL A 144 6.79 -26.99 11.66
N VAL A 145 6.29 -28.21 11.46
CA VAL A 145 7.02 -29.29 10.76
C VAL A 145 7.28 -28.96 9.29
N ASN A 146 6.39 -28.18 8.65
CA ASN A 146 6.56 -27.75 7.25
C ASN A 146 6.82 -26.24 7.15
N THR A 147 8.09 -25.87 7.14
CA THR A 147 8.55 -24.47 7.04
C THR A 147 8.18 -23.83 5.72
N VAL A 148 8.16 -24.58 4.62
CA VAL A 148 7.83 -24.03 3.29
C VAL A 148 6.40 -23.52 3.26
N ASN A 149 5.46 -24.31 3.80
CA ASN A 149 4.06 -23.90 3.91
C ASN A 149 3.90 -22.69 4.87
N LEU A 150 4.69 -22.63 5.93
CA LEU A 150 4.71 -21.46 6.82
C LEU A 150 5.22 -20.21 6.09
N VAL A 151 6.29 -20.33 5.31
CA VAL A 151 6.82 -19.21 4.51
C VAL A 151 5.76 -18.73 3.52
N ALA A 152 5.09 -19.64 2.81
CA ALA A 152 4.03 -19.29 1.86
C ALA A 152 2.85 -18.60 2.56
N LEU A 153 2.45 -19.08 3.75
CA LEU A 153 1.42 -18.45 4.57
C LEU A 153 1.82 -17.03 4.99
N LEU A 154 3.04 -16.83 5.47
CA LEU A 154 3.53 -15.52 5.91
C LEU A 154 3.72 -14.54 4.74
N GLU A 155 4.08 -15.03 3.56
CA GLU A 155 4.10 -14.26 2.31
C GLU A 155 2.69 -13.81 1.94
N ALA A 156 1.70 -14.71 1.98
CA ALA A 156 0.30 -14.40 1.72
C ALA A 156 -0.29 -13.40 2.74
N LEU A 157 0.16 -13.45 3.99
CA LEU A 157 -0.18 -12.45 5.01
C LEU A 157 0.50 -11.08 4.78
N GLY A 158 1.43 -10.97 3.84
CA GLY A 158 2.19 -9.74 3.56
C GLY A 158 3.18 -9.39 4.68
N VAL A 159 3.76 -10.40 5.31
CA VAL A 159 4.66 -10.27 6.47
C VAL A 159 6.13 -10.46 6.09
N LEU A 160 6.40 -11.25 5.06
CA LEU A 160 7.75 -11.56 4.62
C LEU A 160 7.93 -11.43 3.11
N VAL A 161 9.19 -11.32 2.70
CA VAL A 161 9.63 -11.42 1.31
C VAL A 161 10.71 -12.49 1.18
N CYS A 162 10.65 -13.28 0.12
CA CYS A 162 11.71 -14.22 -0.23
C CYS A 162 12.68 -13.60 -1.24
N CYS A 163 13.94 -13.48 -0.84
CA CYS A 163 15.04 -12.98 -1.65
C CYS A 163 16.02 -14.11 -1.96
N VAL A 164 16.52 -14.18 -3.19
CA VAL A 164 17.63 -15.05 -3.59
C VAL A 164 18.87 -14.19 -3.83
N VAL A 165 19.90 -14.44 -3.04
CA VAL A 165 21.17 -13.70 -3.08
C VAL A 165 22.20 -14.53 -3.83
N GLN A 166 22.55 -14.10 -5.04
CA GLN A 166 23.60 -14.74 -5.84
C GLN A 166 24.86 -13.88 -5.85
N GLU A 167 25.99 -14.46 -5.46
CA GLU A 167 27.30 -13.84 -5.63
C GLU A 167 27.80 -14.08 -7.06
N GLU A 168 27.88 -13.02 -7.87
CA GLU A 168 28.54 -13.10 -9.17
C GLU A 168 30.04 -13.28 -8.94
N SER A 169 30.58 -14.46 -9.30
CA SER A 169 32.01 -14.63 -9.40
C SER A 169 32.52 -13.81 -10.58
N VAL A 170 33.30 -12.76 -10.30
CA VAL A 170 33.90 -11.84 -11.29
C VAL A 170 34.89 -12.54 -12.24
N THR A 171 35.06 -13.86 -12.16
CA THR A 171 35.82 -14.65 -13.13
C THR A 171 34.93 -15.78 -13.63
N GLY A 172 34.75 -15.88 -14.95
CA GLY A 172 33.89 -16.84 -15.64
C GLY A 172 34.38 -18.30 -15.57
N GLN A 173 34.67 -18.81 -14.37
CA GLN A 173 34.86 -20.23 -14.15
C GLN A 173 33.65 -20.83 -13.43
N PRO A 174 33.03 -21.89 -13.97
CA PRO A 174 31.91 -22.55 -13.32
C PRO A 174 32.39 -23.14 -11.98
N LYS A 175 31.65 -22.85 -10.89
CA LYS A 175 31.86 -23.46 -9.57
C LYS A 175 31.84 -24.99 -9.72
N LYS A 176 33.01 -25.65 -9.67
CA LYS A 176 33.08 -27.10 -9.50
C LYS A 176 32.46 -27.43 -8.14
N ARG A 177 31.27 -28.04 -8.17
CA ARG A 177 30.60 -28.67 -7.02
C ARG A 177 31.64 -29.49 -6.25
N ARG A 178 32.08 -29.01 -5.08
CA ARG A 178 32.92 -29.80 -4.17
C ARG A 178 32.04 -30.89 -3.56
N SER A 179 32.15 -32.08 -4.12
CA SER A 179 31.78 -33.34 -3.46
C SER A 179 32.47 -33.39 -2.09
N ARG A 180 31.67 -33.48 -1.02
CA ARG A 180 32.16 -33.74 0.35
C ARG A 180 32.81 -35.13 0.37
N ARG A 181 34.15 -35.16 0.42
CA ARG A 181 34.92 -36.31 0.90
C ARG A 181 35.41 -35.98 2.31
N ASN A 182 35.10 -36.89 3.23
CA ASN A 182 35.53 -36.91 4.62
C ASN A 182 37.01 -36.59 4.79
N HIS A 183 37.35 -35.69 5.72
CA HIS A 183 38.37 -35.94 6.74
C HIS A 183 38.26 -34.97 7.92
N ASN A 184 38.32 -35.55 9.12
CA ASN A 184 38.49 -34.92 10.42
C ASN A 184 39.76 -34.06 10.48
N SER A 185 39.69 -32.88 11.11
CA SER A 185 40.40 -32.54 12.36
C SER A 185 40.49 -31.02 12.55
N THR A 186 40.38 -30.63 13.83
CA THR A 186 40.75 -29.35 14.46
C THR A 186 39.88 -28.13 14.17
N GLU A 187 38.98 -27.88 15.12
CA GLU A 187 38.37 -26.59 15.42
C GLU A 187 39.44 -25.49 15.52
N SER A 188 39.19 -24.39 14.81
CA SER A 188 39.73 -23.08 15.18
C SER A 188 38.56 -22.11 15.14
N ASP A 189 38.25 -21.53 16.30
CA ASP A 189 37.11 -20.65 16.54
C ASP A 189 37.07 -19.47 15.55
N PHE A 190 35.88 -19.19 15.04
CA PHE A 190 35.57 -18.06 14.16
C PHE A 190 35.99 -16.70 14.76
N PHE A 191 36.05 -16.60 16.09
CA PHE A 191 36.46 -15.39 16.80
C PHE A 191 37.98 -15.12 16.75
N ASP A 192 38.83 -16.14 16.56
CA ASP A 192 40.30 -15.94 16.45
C ASP A 192 40.72 -15.38 15.08
N GLN A 193 39.88 -15.57 14.05
CA GLN A 193 40.14 -15.01 12.72
C GLN A 193 39.74 -13.54 12.60
N ALA A 194 38.82 -13.05 13.46
CA ALA A 194 38.39 -11.66 13.47
C ALA A 194 39.42 -10.72 14.12
N SER A 195 40.21 -11.22 15.07
CA SER A 195 41.20 -10.44 15.84
C SER A 195 42.55 -10.26 15.11
N GLN A 196 42.83 -11.02 14.04
CA GLN A 196 44.09 -10.94 13.28
C GLN A 196 44.01 -10.09 11.99
N ARG A 197 42.86 -9.47 11.68
CA ARG A 197 42.69 -8.62 10.46
C ARG A 197 43.17 -7.16 10.61
N SER A 198 44.06 -6.88 11.55
CA SER A 198 44.69 -5.57 11.73
C SER A 198 46.16 -5.56 11.28
N SER A 199 46.45 -5.99 10.05
CA SER A 199 47.60 -5.47 9.29
C SER A 199 47.63 -6.03 7.86
N SER A 200 47.50 -5.11 6.89
CA SER A 200 48.00 -5.20 5.51
C SER A 200 47.84 -6.55 4.77
N ALA A 201 46.72 -6.72 4.05
CA ALA A 201 46.63 -7.63 2.90
C ALA A 201 45.68 -7.02 1.83
N PRO A 202 45.95 -7.25 0.53
CA PRO A 202 45.37 -6.46 -0.56
C PRO A 202 43.87 -6.72 -0.71
N GLN A 203 43.11 -5.64 -0.90
CA GLN A 203 41.66 -5.65 -1.10
C GLN A 203 41.30 -6.53 -2.31
N THR A 204 40.65 -7.66 -2.06
CA THR A 204 39.87 -8.37 -3.08
C THR A 204 38.78 -7.43 -3.60
N PRO A 205 38.52 -7.37 -4.92
CA PRO A 205 37.47 -6.51 -5.46
C PRO A 205 36.11 -6.90 -4.87
N PRO A 206 35.19 -5.95 -4.65
CA PRO A 206 33.87 -6.25 -4.10
C PRO A 206 33.14 -7.20 -5.05
N THR A 207 32.86 -8.41 -4.58
CA THR A 207 31.98 -9.36 -5.26
C THR A 207 30.61 -8.75 -5.39
N LYS A 208 30.14 -8.57 -6.63
CA LYS A 208 28.81 -8.02 -6.90
C LYS A 208 27.76 -9.04 -6.46
N ARG A 209 26.87 -8.63 -5.54
CA ARG A 209 25.73 -9.43 -5.08
C ARG A 209 24.50 -9.03 -5.88
N ASN A 210 23.93 -9.98 -6.61
CA ASN A 210 22.64 -9.79 -7.24
C ASN A 210 21.56 -10.34 -6.29
N VAL A 211 20.63 -9.47 -5.89
CA VAL A 211 19.46 -9.85 -5.10
C VAL A 211 18.25 -9.89 -6.01
N SER A 212 17.60 -11.05 -6.09
CA SER A 212 16.35 -11.23 -6.83
C SER A 212 15.22 -11.57 -5.88
N VAL A 213 14.05 -11.00 -6.11
CA VAL A 213 12.86 -11.23 -5.27
C VAL A 213 11.96 -12.24 -5.98
N HIS A 214 11.49 -13.25 -5.25
CA HIS A 214 10.68 -14.34 -5.80
C HIS A 214 9.46 -14.61 -4.92
N LEU A 215 8.38 -15.08 -5.53
CA LEU A 215 7.28 -15.66 -4.77
C LEU A 215 7.72 -17.02 -4.22
N THR A 216 7.22 -17.37 -3.03
CA THR A 216 7.59 -18.62 -2.35
C THR A 216 7.27 -19.83 -3.22
N MET A 217 6.13 -19.82 -3.92
CA MET A 217 5.75 -20.91 -4.82
C MET A 217 6.67 -21.04 -6.04
N ASP A 218 7.23 -19.92 -6.53
CA ASP A 218 8.21 -19.97 -7.62
C ASP A 218 9.51 -20.60 -7.14
N LEU A 219 9.94 -20.32 -5.90
CA LEU A 219 11.12 -20.96 -5.29
C LEU A 219 10.92 -22.47 -5.09
N VAL A 220 9.72 -22.91 -4.70
CA VAL A 220 9.39 -24.34 -4.61
C VAL A 220 9.52 -25.02 -5.98
N ARG A 221 9.01 -24.38 -7.03
CA ARG A 221 9.13 -24.86 -8.42
C ARG A 221 10.57 -24.86 -8.93
N MET A 222 11.39 -23.92 -8.48
CA MET A 222 12.81 -23.77 -8.83
C MET A 222 13.76 -24.50 -7.88
N SER A 223 13.26 -25.39 -7.01
CA SER A 223 14.05 -26.03 -5.94
C SER A 223 15.29 -26.79 -6.40
N ASP A 224 15.36 -27.21 -7.67
CA ASP A 224 16.56 -27.84 -8.26
C ASP A 224 17.65 -26.85 -8.70
N GLN A 225 17.30 -25.57 -8.88
CA GLN A 225 18.17 -24.52 -9.42
C GLN A 225 18.70 -23.55 -8.35
N VAL A 226 17.98 -23.39 -7.24
CA VAL A 226 18.32 -22.46 -6.17
C VAL A 226 18.71 -23.24 -4.91
N SER A 227 19.91 -22.98 -4.37
CA SER A 227 20.31 -23.58 -3.09
C SER A 227 19.46 -22.99 -1.97
N ARG A 228 19.07 -23.81 -0.98
CA ARG A 228 18.42 -23.30 0.23
C ARG A 228 19.27 -22.25 0.97
N ASP A 229 20.59 -22.38 0.88
CA ASP A 229 21.54 -21.44 1.47
C ASP A 229 21.54 -20.06 0.79
N ASP A 230 21.05 -19.97 -0.45
CA ASP A 230 20.97 -18.71 -1.21
C ASP A 230 19.65 -17.96 -0.92
N ILE A 231 18.69 -18.59 -0.23
CA ILE A 231 17.39 -18.03 0.10
C ILE A 231 17.47 -17.26 1.43
N GLN A 232 17.18 -15.97 1.35
CA GLN A 232 17.09 -15.06 2.48
C GLN A 232 15.66 -14.55 2.62
N LEU A 233 15.09 -14.71 3.81
CA LEU A 233 13.78 -14.22 4.20
C LEU A 233 13.95 -12.84 4.85
N GLU A 234 13.31 -11.82 4.29
CA GLU A 234 13.26 -10.48 4.86
C GLU A 234 11.93 -10.30 5.61
N LEU A 235 12.00 -9.97 6.90
CA LEU A 235 10.84 -9.63 7.73
C LEU A 235 10.92 -8.16 8.12
N PRO A 236 10.22 -7.23 7.43
CA PRO A 236 10.41 -5.80 7.62
C PRO A 236 10.14 -5.35 9.06
N ARG A 237 9.16 -5.96 9.72
CA ARG A 237 8.82 -5.69 11.13
C ARG A 237 9.95 -6.01 12.12
N TYR A 238 10.90 -6.86 11.74
CA TYR A 238 12.06 -7.22 12.58
C TYR A 238 13.30 -6.39 12.28
N THR A 239 13.23 -5.45 11.33
CA THR A 239 14.36 -4.60 10.99
C THR A 239 14.54 -3.52 12.06
N LEU A 240 15.72 -3.48 12.69
CA LEU A 240 16.09 -2.52 13.73
C LEU A 240 17.06 -1.45 13.22
N ILE A 241 17.42 -1.47 11.94
CA ILE A 241 18.28 -0.45 11.33
C ILE A 241 17.53 0.88 11.35
N PRO A 242 17.97 1.90 12.09
CA PRO A 242 17.29 3.19 12.11
C PRO A 242 17.42 3.89 10.76
N MET A 243 16.42 4.71 10.43
CA MET A 243 16.49 5.63 9.30
C MET A 243 16.81 7.03 9.79
N HIS A 244 17.86 7.64 9.26
CA HIS A 244 18.12 9.07 9.44
C HIS A 244 17.56 9.80 8.21
N LEU A 245 16.59 10.70 8.42
CA LEU A 245 15.95 11.49 7.35
C LEU A 245 16.40 12.96 7.43
N PRO A 246 16.70 13.60 6.29
CA PRO A 246 17.20 13.03 5.05
C PRO A 246 18.69 12.67 5.21
N GLY A 247 19.02 11.38 5.27
CA GLY A 247 20.40 10.86 5.36
C GLY A 247 21.17 10.93 4.02
N TRP A 248 21.04 12.04 3.30
CA TRP A 248 21.75 12.29 2.05
C TRP A 248 23.20 12.67 2.34
N GLU A 249 24.15 12.07 1.61
CA GLU A 249 25.57 12.45 1.73
C GLU A 249 25.78 13.91 1.31
N HIS A 250 26.54 14.65 2.12
CA HIS A 250 26.93 16.04 1.89
C HIS A 250 27.96 16.14 0.75
N GLU A 251 27.53 16.30 -0.51
CA GLU A 251 28.39 16.65 -1.66
C GLU A 251 27.50 17.10 -2.85
N SER A 252 27.85 18.07 -3.73
CA SER A 252 28.92 19.09 -3.74
C SER A 252 28.48 20.39 -4.46
N ASP A 253 27.28 20.46 -5.06
CA ASP A 253 26.85 21.65 -5.80
C ASP A 253 25.31 21.73 -5.88
N PRO A 254 24.65 22.70 -5.20
CA PRO A 254 23.18 22.86 -5.20
C PRO A 254 22.60 23.07 -6.61
N ASN A 255 23.42 23.47 -7.58
CA ASN A 255 22.99 23.62 -8.96
C ASN A 255 22.79 22.30 -9.72
N THR A 256 23.24 21.17 -9.18
CA THR A 256 23.24 19.88 -9.90
C THR A 256 22.20 18.88 -9.42
N THR A 257 21.66 19.10 -8.22
CA THR A 257 20.68 18.23 -7.57
C THR A 257 19.34 18.94 -7.41
N ARG A 258 18.28 18.15 -7.45
CA ARG A 258 16.91 18.58 -7.18
C ARG A 258 16.26 17.66 -6.18
N TYR A 259 15.37 18.23 -5.38
CA TYR A 259 14.67 17.55 -4.30
C TYR A 259 13.17 17.58 -4.56
N LEU A 260 12.50 16.52 -4.13
CA LEU A 260 11.05 16.38 -4.16
C LEU A 260 10.64 15.69 -2.87
N GLY A 261 9.61 16.21 -2.21
CA GLY A 261 9.00 15.56 -1.06
C GLY A 261 7.50 15.47 -1.24
N PHE A 262 6.95 14.33 -0.86
CA PHE A 262 5.52 14.09 -0.87
C PHE A 262 5.12 13.37 0.41
N GLN A 263 4.10 13.88 1.08
CA GLN A 263 3.62 13.32 2.34
C GLN A 263 2.27 12.63 2.11
N LEU A 264 2.12 11.43 2.67
CA LEU A 264 0.84 10.73 2.78
C LEU A 264 0.42 10.74 4.25
N THR A 265 -0.77 11.23 4.53
CA THR A 265 -1.36 11.30 5.87
C THR A 265 -2.70 10.58 5.89
N THR A 266 -3.10 10.20 7.09
CA THR A 266 -4.44 9.68 7.39
C THR A 266 -4.83 10.11 8.80
N GLU A 267 -5.96 9.65 9.30
CA GLU A 267 -6.36 9.91 10.68
C GLU A 267 -5.35 9.29 11.67
N ARG A 268 -5.18 9.94 12.83
CA ARG A 268 -4.02 9.71 13.72
C ARG A 268 -3.86 8.23 14.11
N GLY A 269 -2.63 7.73 14.01
CA GLY A 269 -2.19 6.45 14.61
C GLY A 269 -2.34 5.20 13.73
N GLN A 270 -2.84 5.33 12.50
CA GLN A 270 -3.18 4.16 11.66
C GLN A 270 -2.01 3.64 10.81
N MET A 271 -0.98 4.45 10.53
CA MET A 271 0.06 4.11 9.55
C MET A 271 1.17 3.17 10.06
N VAL A 272 1.41 3.12 11.38
CA VAL A 272 2.48 2.31 11.99
C VAL A 272 2.33 0.82 11.66
N HIS A 273 1.10 0.32 11.57
CA HIS A 273 0.83 -1.08 11.27
C HIS A 273 0.83 -1.40 9.76
N LEU A 274 0.73 -0.37 8.91
CA LEU A 274 0.72 -0.51 7.47
C LEU A 274 2.14 -0.56 6.89
N ILE A 275 3.11 0.13 7.52
CA ILE A 275 4.45 0.27 6.96
C ILE A 275 5.15 -1.07 6.64
N PRO A 276 5.09 -2.13 7.47
CA PRO A 276 5.74 -3.39 7.14
C PRO A 276 5.14 -4.04 5.90
N ARG A 277 3.80 -3.98 5.75
CA ARG A 277 3.10 -4.54 4.57
C ARG A 277 3.43 -3.73 3.31
N ILE A 278 3.49 -2.40 3.44
CA ILE A 278 3.94 -1.51 2.37
C ILE A 278 5.38 -1.84 1.95
N GLN A 279 6.29 -2.09 2.90
CA GLN A 279 7.66 -2.49 2.60
C GLN A 279 7.72 -3.82 1.83
N VAL A 280 6.94 -4.82 2.24
CA VAL A 280 6.79 -6.11 1.52
C VAL A 280 6.29 -5.85 0.09
N HIS A 281 5.19 -5.11 -0.07
CA HIS A 281 4.62 -4.79 -1.38
C HIS A 281 5.61 -4.08 -2.29
N LEU A 282 6.24 -3.02 -1.79
CA LEU A 282 7.20 -2.24 -2.56
C LEU A 282 8.44 -3.05 -2.91
N ARG A 283 8.86 -4.02 -2.08
CA ARG A 283 9.98 -4.91 -2.41
C ARG A 283 9.68 -5.75 -3.66
N TYR A 284 8.47 -6.27 -3.80
CA TYR A 284 8.02 -6.98 -5.01
C TYR A 284 7.89 -6.04 -6.21
N ILE A 285 7.17 -4.92 -6.05
CA ILE A 285 6.90 -3.99 -7.15
C ILE A 285 8.20 -3.39 -7.69
N VAL A 286 9.11 -2.94 -6.83
CA VAL A 286 10.39 -2.36 -7.24
C VAL A 286 11.23 -3.40 -8.00
N ALA A 287 11.29 -4.64 -7.50
CA ALA A 287 12.00 -5.71 -8.19
C ALA A 287 11.36 -6.02 -9.56
N ASP A 288 10.02 -6.05 -9.66
CA ASP A 288 9.31 -6.27 -10.93
C ASP A 288 9.57 -5.14 -11.93
N LEU A 289 9.53 -3.89 -11.46
CA LEU A 289 9.75 -2.69 -12.27
C LEU A 289 11.14 -2.65 -12.90
N PHE A 290 12.18 -2.94 -12.11
CA PHE A 290 13.55 -2.88 -12.58
C PHE A 290 14.01 -4.13 -13.32
N ASN A 291 13.58 -5.33 -12.90
CA ASN A 291 14.06 -6.58 -13.50
C ASN A 291 13.27 -6.99 -14.75
N LYS A 292 11.95 -6.74 -14.80
CA LYS A 292 11.11 -7.12 -15.96
C LYS A 292 10.92 -6.00 -16.98
N GLY A 293 11.63 -4.87 -16.83
CA GLY A 293 11.62 -3.77 -17.82
C GLY A 293 10.30 -3.00 -17.92
N ARG A 294 9.38 -3.17 -16.96
CA ARG A 294 8.04 -2.54 -16.97
C ARG A 294 8.06 -1.03 -16.68
N TRP A 295 9.23 -0.38 -16.63
CA TRP A 295 9.32 1.06 -16.40
C TRP A 295 9.12 1.91 -17.67
N ASN A 296 9.23 1.35 -18.88
CA ASN A 296 9.21 2.19 -20.08
C ASN A 296 7.83 2.78 -20.39
N ARG A 297 7.84 4.08 -20.73
CA ARG A 297 6.68 4.90 -21.14
C ARG A 297 6.02 4.44 -22.46
N SER A 298 6.53 3.42 -23.14
CA SER A 298 6.19 3.16 -24.55
C SER A 298 5.73 1.74 -24.90
N GLY A 299 5.53 0.83 -23.94
CA GLY A 299 5.06 -0.53 -24.28
C GLY A 299 6.00 -1.36 -25.19
N GLU A 300 7.18 -0.84 -25.52
CA GLU A 300 8.20 -1.59 -26.26
C GLU A 300 8.93 -2.54 -25.31
N GLU A 301 8.91 -3.84 -25.64
CA GLU A 301 9.77 -4.86 -25.04
C GLU A 301 11.23 -4.43 -25.17
N CYS A 302 11.81 -3.88 -24.12
CA CYS A 302 13.20 -3.45 -24.15
C CYS A 302 13.88 -3.55 -22.78
N LYS A 303 15.17 -3.87 -22.86
CA LYS A 303 16.16 -4.20 -21.82
C LYS A 303 15.97 -3.42 -20.50
N PRO A 304 16.27 -4.04 -19.34
CA PRO A 304 16.14 -3.41 -18.03
C PRO A 304 16.84 -2.04 -18.03
N SER A 305 16.06 -0.98 -17.85
CA SER A 305 16.49 0.41 -17.99
C SER A 305 17.46 0.87 -16.89
N PHE A 306 17.67 0.01 -15.89
CA PHE A 306 18.55 0.23 -14.74
C PHE A 306 19.37 -1.03 -14.47
N THR A 307 20.64 -1.02 -14.87
CA THR A 307 21.57 -2.13 -14.61
C THR A 307 22.22 -2.06 -13.22
N ARG A 308 22.02 -0.95 -12.50
CA ARG A 308 22.59 -0.65 -11.17
C ARG A 308 21.54 0.05 -10.30
N TRP A 309 20.88 -0.72 -9.46
CA TRP A 309 19.96 -0.25 -8.44
C TRP A 309 20.12 -1.09 -7.18
N GLU A 310 19.86 -0.49 -6.03
CA GLU A 310 19.80 -1.18 -4.74
C GLU A 310 18.57 -0.69 -3.96
N MET A 311 18.01 -1.57 -3.15
CA MET A 311 16.94 -1.23 -2.24
C MET A 311 17.26 -1.82 -0.87
N HIS A 312 17.29 -0.93 0.13
CA HIS A 312 17.60 -1.21 1.51
C HIS A 312 16.33 -1.04 2.35
N GLN A 313 15.95 -2.08 3.09
CA GLN A 313 14.87 -1.98 4.07
C GLN A 313 15.43 -1.53 5.42
N VAL A 314 14.72 -0.61 6.07
CA VAL A 314 15.08 -0.07 7.39
C VAL A 314 13.86 -0.09 8.31
N MET A 315 14.07 0.23 9.57
CA MET A 315 12.99 0.36 10.54
C MET A 315 12.01 1.44 10.07
N ASN A 316 10.75 1.05 9.87
CA ASN A 316 9.66 1.91 9.41
C ASN A 316 9.91 2.62 8.06
N GLY A 317 10.73 2.06 7.16
CA GLY A 317 10.97 2.68 5.87
C GLY A 317 11.86 1.89 4.92
N LEU A 318 12.12 2.45 3.75
CA LEU A 318 13.00 1.88 2.75
C LEU A 318 13.70 2.97 1.96
N ARG A 319 14.87 2.64 1.42
CA ARG A 319 15.66 3.52 0.56
C ARG A 319 16.01 2.79 -0.73
N ILE A 320 15.76 3.43 -1.86
CA ILE A 320 16.10 2.99 -3.20
C ILE A 320 17.21 3.89 -3.72
N THR A 321 18.33 3.33 -4.14
CA THR A 321 19.44 4.04 -4.76
C THR A 321 19.65 3.53 -6.18
N ILE A 322 19.87 4.44 -7.12
CA ILE A 322 19.98 4.13 -8.55
C ILE A 322 21.16 4.91 -9.13
N PHE A 323 21.85 4.31 -10.10
CA PHE A 323 23.00 4.93 -10.78
C PHE A 323 24.08 5.41 -9.80
N GLU A 324 24.41 4.58 -8.82
CA GLU A 324 25.46 4.87 -7.82
C GLU A 324 25.18 6.16 -7.03
N GLY A 325 23.90 6.38 -6.67
CA GLY A 325 23.48 7.53 -5.85
C GLY A 325 23.03 8.76 -6.64
N ALA A 326 23.05 8.73 -7.98
CA ALA A 326 22.54 9.87 -8.77
C ALA A 326 21.03 10.06 -8.64
N VAL A 327 20.29 9.02 -8.24
CA VAL A 327 18.90 9.10 -7.81
C VAL A 327 18.74 8.31 -6.51
N GLU A 328 18.14 8.95 -5.52
CA GLU A 328 17.79 8.33 -4.24
C GLU A 328 16.33 8.61 -3.94
N VAL A 329 15.57 7.57 -3.60
CA VAL A 329 14.18 7.71 -3.15
C VAL A 329 14.02 6.99 -1.82
N THR A 330 13.47 7.69 -0.85
CA THR A 330 13.24 7.21 0.50
C THR A 330 11.75 7.24 0.79
N VAL A 331 11.20 6.14 1.31
CA VAL A 331 9.84 6.07 1.82
C VAL A 331 9.92 5.73 3.29
N ALA A 332 9.47 6.61 4.17
CA ALA A 332 9.67 6.46 5.60
C ALA A 332 8.47 6.96 6.40
N LEU A 333 8.17 6.29 7.49
CA LEU A 333 7.22 6.79 8.47
C LEU A 333 7.86 7.89 9.30
N ASN A 334 7.19 9.03 9.43
CA ASN A 334 7.56 10.10 10.36
C ASN A 334 7.61 9.54 11.79
N GLU A 335 8.50 10.07 12.64
CA GLU A 335 8.67 9.71 14.05
C GLU A 335 7.36 9.69 14.86
N LEU A 336 6.42 10.58 14.53
CA LEU A 336 5.10 10.63 15.16
C LEU A 336 4.16 9.49 14.73
N GLY A 337 4.54 8.68 13.74
CA GLY A 337 3.74 7.57 13.22
C GLY A 337 2.48 7.98 12.45
N GLN A 338 2.36 9.26 12.10
CA GLN A 338 1.15 9.85 11.52
C GLN A 338 1.20 10.00 9.99
N ALA A 339 2.39 10.03 9.42
CA ALA A 339 2.59 10.33 8.01
C ALA A 339 3.70 9.48 7.41
N ILE A 340 3.52 9.08 6.15
CA ILE A 340 4.56 8.46 5.33
C ILE A 340 5.14 9.54 4.42
N HIS A 341 6.45 9.78 4.53
CA HIS A 341 7.19 10.72 3.70
C HIS A 341 7.85 9.96 2.56
N LEU A 342 7.61 10.42 1.33
CA LEU A 342 8.34 10.03 0.13
C LEU A 342 9.28 11.16 -0.24
N LEU A 343 10.57 10.97 0.02
CA LEU A 343 11.61 11.95 -0.22
C LEU A 343 12.49 11.49 -1.38
N ALA A 344 12.77 12.36 -2.33
CA ALA A 344 13.60 12.03 -3.47
C ALA A 344 14.68 13.08 -3.71
N ARG A 345 15.88 12.60 -4.02
CA ARG A 345 17.03 13.37 -4.50
C ARG A 345 17.36 12.88 -5.90
N SER A 346 17.56 13.81 -6.83
CA SER A 346 17.88 13.48 -8.22
C SER A 346 18.92 14.43 -8.80
N ALA A 347 19.87 13.88 -9.54
CA ALA A 347 20.64 14.65 -10.51
C ALA A 347 19.72 15.20 -11.62
N LEU A 348 20.01 16.39 -12.14
CA LEU A 348 19.22 17.07 -13.18
C LEU A 348 18.88 16.18 -14.39
N LYS A 349 19.86 15.39 -14.87
CA LYS A 349 19.70 14.47 -16.01
C LYS A 349 18.67 13.34 -15.79
N HIS A 350 18.23 13.12 -14.54
CA HIS A 350 17.34 12.03 -14.18
C HIS A 350 16.00 12.47 -13.59
N VAL A 351 15.75 13.79 -13.47
CA VAL A 351 14.54 14.37 -12.87
C VAL A 351 13.25 13.71 -13.34
N ARG A 352 13.07 13.52 -14.65
CA ARG A 352 11.85 12.90 -15.20
C ARG A 352 11.68 11.43 -14.81
N LYS A 353 12.78 10.68 -14.76
CA LYS A 353 12.76 9.28 -14.33
C LYS A 353 12.43 9.21 -12.84
N THR A 354 13.02 10.09 -12.04
CA THR A 354 12.77 10.18 -10.60
C THR A 354 11.32 10.59 -10.30
N PHE A 355 10.79 11.58 -11.02
CA PHE A 355 9.38 11.98 -10.90
C PHE A 355 8.43 10.80 -11.20
N SER A 356 8.66 10.11 -12.32
CA SER A 356 7.87 8.92 -12.65
C SER A 356 8.00 7.82 -11.59
N LEU A 357 9.20 7.59 -11.01
CA LEU A 357 9.37 6.64 -9.91
C LEU A 357 8.52 7.03 -8.70
N VAL A 358 8.68 8.25 -8.21
CA VAL A 358 8.07 8.71 -6.96
C VAL A 358 6.54 8.62 -7.07
N HIS A 359 5.95 9.14 -8.14
CA HIS A 359 4.50 9.09 -8.30
C HIS A 359 3.96 7.69 -8.59
N GLN A 360 4.76 6.82 -9.22
CA GLN A 360 4.42 5.40 -9.32
C GLN A 360 4.42 4.75 -7.93
N LEU A 361 5.42 5.01 -7.08
CA LEU A 361 5.43 4.53 -5.70
C LEU A 361 4.24 5.08 -4.89
N VAL A 362 3.90 6.37 -5.01
CA VAL A 362 2.69 6.95 -4.38
C VAL A 362 1.45 6.16 -4.80
N THR A 363 1.30 5.92 -6.11
CA THR A 363 0.16 5.18 -6.65
C THR A 363 0.09 3.77 -6.08
N GLU A 364 1.20 3.03 -6.12
CA GLU A 364 1.30 1.65 -5.63
C GLU A 364 1.07 1.54 -4.12
N ILE A 365 1.60 2.48 -3.34
CA ILE A 365 1.33 2.55 -1.89
C ILE A 365 -0.16 2.75 -1.65
N CYS A 366 -0.77 3.73 -2.32
CA CYS A 366 -2.17 4.02 -2.10
C CYS A 366 -3.11 2.90 -2.59
N ASP A 367 -2.79 2.27 -3.73
CA ASP A 367 -3.58 1.13 -4.24
C ASP A 367 -3.43 -0.10 -3.33
N HIS A 368 -2.23 -0.34 -2.78
CA HIS A 368 -2.00 -1.39 -1.78
C HIS A 368 -2.74 -1.13 -0.46
N ILE A 369 -2.68 0.10 0.06
CA ILE A 369 -3.44 0.49 1.25
C ILE A 369 -4.93 0.35 1.00
N HIS A 370 -5.44 0.72 -0.18
CA HIS A 370 -6.85 0.54 -0.52
C HIS A 370 -7.26 -0.93 -0.58
N SER A 371 -6.38 -1.81 -1.06
CA SER A 371 -6.62 -3.27 -1.03
C SER A 371 -6.70 -3.81 0.41
N ILE A 372 -5.88 -3.32 1.34
CA ILE A 372 -5.88 -3.78 2.73
C ILE A 372 -6.98 -3.13 3.58
N CYS A 373 -7.19 -1.83 3.38
CA CYS A 373 -8.11 -0.99 4.14
C CYS A 373 -8.94 -0.13 3.16
N PRO A 374 -9.96 -0.71 2.52
CA PRO A 374 -10.70 -0.04 1.45
C PRO A 374 -11.44 1.21 1.89
N SER A 375 -11.75 1.35 3.18
CA SER A 375 -12.41 2.53 3.77
C SER A 375 -11.45 3.59 4.30
N LEU A 376 -10.12 3.35 4.26
CA LEU A 376 -9.15 4.29 4.79
C LEU A 376 -8.94 5.46 3.83
N LEU A 377 -9.24 6.68 4.31
CA LEU A 377 -8.99 7.90 3.54
C LEU A 377 -7.51 8.31 3.68
N ILE A 378 -6.84 8.42 2.54
CA ILE A 378 -5.44 8.87 2.44
C ILE A 378 -5.44 10.27 1.85
N ARG A 379 -4.70 11.18 2.46
CA ARG A 379 -4.45 12.53 1.95
C ARG A 379 -2.99 12.66 1.56
N GLY A 380 -2.72 13.24 0.39
CA GLY A 380 -1.40 13.51 -0.14
C GLY A 380 -1.12 14.99 -0.25
N GLY A 381 0.11 15.42 0.02
CA GLY A 381 0.51 16.82 -0.15
C GLY A 381 2.01 16.97 -0.46
N PRO A 382 2.41 17.95 -1.28
CA PRO A 382 3.81 18.25 -1.51
C PRO A 382 4.46 18.85 -0.25
N LEU A 383 5.75 18.57 -0.10
CA LEU A 383 6.62 19.18 0.89
C LEU A 383 7.49 20.25 0.23
N TYR A 384 7.92 21.26 0.98
CA TYR A 384 8.82 22.28 0.45
C TYR A 384 10.20 21.68 0.13
N ALA A 385 10.69 21.88 -1.10
CA ALA A 385 12.00 21.41 -1.50
C ALA A 385 13.14 22.15 -0.77
N SER A 386 12.90 23.39 -0.35
CA SER A 386 13.83 24.18 0.48
C SER A 386 14.12 23.51 1.83
N ASP A 387 13.09 22.91 2.44
CA ASP A 387 13.22 22.23 3.73
C ASP A 387 14.06 20.96 3.58
N LEU A 388 13.91 20.28 2.44
CA LEU A 388 14.69 19.10 2.11
C LEU A 388 16.15 19.46 1.79
N GLU A 389 16.37 20.52 1.02
CA GLU A 389 17.72 21.05 0.75
C GLU A 389 18.42 21.51 2.04
N GLY A 390 17.65 22.07 2.98
CA GLY A 390 18.11 22.40 4.33
C GLY A 390 18.27 21.20 5.27
N HIS A 391 18.01 19.98 4.79
CA HIS A 391 18.05 18.74 5.55
C HIS A 391 17.20 18.75 6.83
N LEU A 392 16.05 19.41 6.81
CA LEU A 392 15.14 19.44 7.96
C LEU A 392 14.55 18.04 8.22
N GLU A 393 14.58 17.61 9.48
CA GLU A 393 14.02 16.31 9.91
C GLU A 393 12.51 16.24 9.70
N LEU A 394 11.81 17.37 9.86
CA LEU A 394 10.37 17.51 9.71
C LEU A 394 10.07 18.57 8.64
N PRO A 395 10.15 18.19 7.34
CA PRO A 395 9.82 19.11 6.27
C PRO A 395 8.36 19.53 6.33
N THR A 396 8.11 20.80 6.03
CA THR A 396 6.78 21.41 6.09
C THR A 396 6.00 21.03 4.83
N ALA A 397 4.71 20.72 5.00
CA ALA A 397 3.79 20.50 3.88
C ALA A 397 3.18 21.83 3.43
N TRP A 398 2.80 21.90 2.16
CA TRP A 398 2.07 23.04 1.63
C TRP A 398 0.72 23.22 2.31
N ASP A 399 0.37 24.47 2.61
CA ASP A 399 -0.97 24.84 3.08
C ASP A 399 -2.01 24.61 1.97
N SER A 400 -3.16 24.02 2.32
CA SER A 400 -4.17 23.58 1.35
C SER A 400 -4.70 24.69 0.46
N GLU A 401 -4.94 25.89 1.02
CA GLU A 401 -5.51 27.03 0.29
C GLU A 401 -4.58 27.61 -0.79
N PRO A 402 -3.33 28.01 -0.49
CA PRO A 402 -2.38 28.46 -1.51
C PRO A 402 -2.02 27.33 -2.49
N LEU A 403 -1.94 26.07 -2.03
CA LEU A 403 -1.68 24.93 -2.90
C LEU A 403 -2.78 24.76 -3.96
N ILE A 404 -4.04 24.69 -3.54
CA ILE A 404 -5.17 24.41 -4.44
C ILE A 404 -5.40 25.55 -5.42
N SER A 405 -5.31 26.79 -4.95
CA SER A 405 -5.43 27.98 -5.80
C SER A 405 -4.32 28.04 -6.86
N THR A 406 -3.06 27.84 -6.45
CA THR A 406 -1.90 27.83 -7.36
C THR A 406 -1.99 26.68 -8.35
N PHE A 407 -2.30 25.47 -7.88
CA PHE A 407 -2.41 24.27 -8.73
C PHE A 407 -3.54 24.40 -9.76
N TRP A 408 -4.70 24.95 -9.36
CA TRP A 408 -5.79 25.26 -10.27
C TRP A 408 -5.40 26.31 -11.32
N HIS A 409 -4.66 27.34 -10.92
CA HIS A 409 -4.19 28.37 -11.84
C HIS A 409 -3.19 27.80 -12.87
N LEU A 410 -2.26 26.93 -12.44
CA LEU A 410 -1.37 26.20 -13.34
C LEU A 410 -2.16 25.34 -14.34
N TYR A 411 -3.22 24.65 -13.90
CA TYR A 411 -4.12 23.92 -14.79
C TYR A 411 -4.76 24.83 -15.85
N GLN A 412 -5.31 25.98 -15.44
CA GLN A 412 -5.91 26.95 -16.36
C GLN A 412 -4.90 27.44 -17.41
N LYS A 413 -3.66 27.71 -17.02
CA LYS A 413 -2.58 28.11 -17.93
C LYS A 413 -2.25 27.04 -18.96
N VAL A 414 -2.28 25.75 -18.58
CA VAL A 414 -2.09 24.62 -19.51
C VAL A 414 -3.29 24.46 -20.45
N LYS A 415 -4.52 24.65 -19.95
CA LYS A 415 -5.76 24.48 -20.72
C LYS A 415 -5.98 25.62 -21.73
N THR A 416 -5.71 26.87 -21.36
CA THR A 416 -5.94 28.06 -22.19
C THR A 416 -4.70 28.98 -22.18
N PRO A 417 -3.62 28.60 -22.92
CA PRO A 417 -2.35 29.34 -22.90
C PRO A 417 -2.48 30.80 -23.37
N SER A 418 -3.49 31.13 -24.16
CA SER A 418 -3.70 32.47 -24.75
C SER A 418 -4.31 33.50 -23.80
N GLN A 419 -4.89 33.11 -22.65
CA GLN A 419 -5.58 34.03 -21.72
C GLN A 419 -4.80 34.33 -20.44
N ALA A 420 -3.76 33.55 -20.13
CA ALA A 420 -3.04 33.60 -18.85
C ALA A 420 -2.02 34.75 -18.71
N GLN A 421 -1.83 35.62 -19.72
CA GLN A 421 -0.81 36.68 -19.69
C GLN A 421 -1.33 38.06 -19.23
N THR A 422 -2.62 38.20 -18.96
CA THR A 422 -3.23 39.50 -18.66
C THR A 422 -3.60 39.61 -17.18
N ALA A 423 -2.77 40.36 -16.43
CA ALA A 423 -2.96 40.81 -15.04
C ALA A 423 -2.80 39.76 -13.91
N GLN A 424 -1.60 39.23 -13.72
CA GLN A 424 -1.24 38.47 -12.50
C GLN A 424 -0.52 39.36 -11.48
N LEU A 425 -0.81 39.15 -10.20
CA LEU A 425 -0.09 39.78 -9.09
C LEU A 425 1.31 39.15 -8.96
N PRO A 426 2.34 39.90 -8.52
CA PRO A 426 3.70 39.34 -8.34
C PRO A 426 3.75 38.13 -7.41
N GLU A 427 2.96 38.15 -6.33
CA GLU A 427 2.92 37.09 -5.31
C GLU A 427 2.45 35.73 -5.88
N THR A 428 1.52 35.73 -6.84
CA THR A 428 1.03 34.48 -7.45
C THR A 428 2.08 33.85 -8.37
N VAL A 429 2.90 34.67 -9.03
CA VAL A 429 3.97 34.19 -9.92
C VAL A 429 5.09 33.52 -9.11
N ASP A 430 5.39 34.02 -7.92
CA ASP A 430 6.39 33.42 -7.05
C ASP A 430 5.90 32.10 -6.43
N GLN A 431 4.62 32.03 -6.02
CA GLN A 431 3.98 30.79 -5.57
C GLN A 431 3.93 29.71 -6.68
N GLU A 432 3.65 30.10 -7.93
CA GLU A 432 3.70 29.16 -9.07
C GLU A 432 5.08 28.55 -9.25
N LYS A 433 6.12 29.38 -9.28
CA LYS A 433 7.50 28.90 -9.45
C LYS A 433 7.90 27.99 -8.30
N GLN A 434 7.51 28.34 -7.07
CA GLN A 434 7.76 27.54 -5.89
C GLN A 434 7.05 26.17 -5.99
N LEU A 435 5.77 26.15 -6.39
CA LEU A 435 5.03 24.90 -6.56
C LEU A 435 5.62 24.02 -7.67
N ILE A 436 6.08 24.63 -8.77
CA ILE A 436 6.75 23.90 -9.86
C ILE A 436 8.08 23.31 -9.38
N GLN A 437 8.83 24.04 -8.57
CA GLN A 437 10.05 23.55 -7.94
C GLN A 437 9.75 22.38 -6.99
N ASP A 438 8.75 22.52 -6.13
CA ASP A 438 8.44 21.58 -5.05
C ASP A 438 7.75 20.30 -5.54
N LEU A 439 6.84 20.41 -6.51
CA LEU A 439 6.03 19.27 -6.99
C LEU A 439 6.60 18.65 -8.28
N PHE A 440 7.30 19.43 -9.12
CA PHE A 440 7.76 19.01 -10.45
C PHE A 440 9.28 19.11 -10.63
N PHE A 441 10.06 19.21 -9.55
CA PHE A 441 11.53 19.38 -9.58
C PHE A 441 12.01 20.60 -10.41
N GLY A 442 11.13 21.57 -10.67
CA GLY A 442 11.43 22.70 -11.54
C GLY A 442 11.28 22.42 -13.05
N ASP A 443 10.83 21.24 -13.49
CA ASP A 443 10.61 20.92 -14.92
C ASP A 443 9.15 21.18 -15.32
N GLU A 444 8.87 22.32 -15.96
CA GLU A 444 7.55 22.69 -16.47
C GLU A 444 6.94 21.67 -17.46
N ARG A 445 7.77 20.83 -18.08
CA ARG A 445 7.26 19.82 -19.02
C ARG A 445 6.59 18.66 -18.27
N LEU A 446 6.99 18.39 -17.02
CA LEU A 446 6.31 17.41 -16.16
C LEU A 446 4.95 17.93 -15.70
N MET A 447 4.83 19.25 -15.50
CA MET A 447 3.55 19.88 -15.17
C MET A 447 2.51 19.61 -16.28
N GLN A 448 2.88 19.75 -17.56
CA GLN A 448 1.98 19.49 -18.68
C GLN A 448 1.42 18.05 -18.66
N ASP A 449 2.29 17.05 -18.45
CA ASP A 449 1.89 15.65 -18.32
C ASP A 449 0.96 15.46 -17.09
N ALA A 450 1.29 16.11 -15.96
CA ALA A 450 0.58 15.92 -14.70
C ALA A 450 -0.82 16.54 -14.66
N MET A 451 -1.04 17.64 -15.38
CA MET A 451 -2.35 18.31 -15.44
C MET A 451 -3.45 17.46 -16.10
N SER A 452 -3.09 16.34 -16.75
CA SER A 452 -4.04 15.34 -17.24
C SER A 452 -4.92 14.74 -16.12
N CYS A 453 -4.54 14.85 -14.84
CA CYS A 453 -5.34 14.38 -13.71
C CYS A 453 -6.75 14.99 -13.65
N TYR A 454 -6.95 16.21 -14.17
CA TYR A 454 -8.28 16.84 -14.24
C TYR A 454 -9.22 16.21 -15.27
N GLN A 455 -8.66 15.50 -16.25
CA GLN A 455 -9.41 14.81 -17.29
C GLN A 455 -9.79 13.39 -16.88
N LEU A 456 -9.38 12.93 -15.69
CA LEU A 456 -9.73 11.61 -15.19
C LEU A 456 -11.26 11.48 -15.04
N PRO A 457 -11.84 10.35 -15.45
CA PRO A 457 -13.27 10.11 -15.28
C PRO A 457 -13.61 9.94 -13.79
N LEU A 458 -14.88 10.16 -13.44
CA LEU A 458 -15.35 9.95 -12.06
C LEU A 458 -15.27 8.48 -11.60
N SER A 459 -15.18 7.53 -12.53
CA SER A 459 -14.86 6.13 -12.24
C SER A 459 -13.47 5.90 -11.67
N SER A 460 -12.58 6.88 -11.76
CA SER A 460 -11.28 6.82 -11.09
C SER A 460 -11.35 7.14 -9.59
N LEU A 461 -12.44 7.78 -9.12
CA LEU A 461 -12.59 8.16 -7.71
C LEU A 461 -12.58 6.91 -6.82
N ARG A 462 -11.75 6.95 -5.78
CA ARG A 462 -11.72 5.87 -4.79
C ARG A 462 -12.94 5.94 -3.88
N PHE A 463 -13.43 4.77 -3.46
CA PHE A 463 -14.59 4.62 -2.58
C PHE A 463 -14.54 5.51 -1.32
N PRO A 464 -13.42 5.63 -0.57
CA PRO A 464 -13.33 6.54 0.59
C PRO A 464 -13.62 8.00 0.27
N VAL A 465 -13.23 8.46 -0.92
CA VAL A 465 -13.45 9.85 -1.34
C VAL A 465 -14.93 10.07 -1.65
N VAL A 466 -15.55 9.15 -2.38
CA VAL A 466 -16.98 9.18 -2.68
C VAL A 466 -17.79 9.15 -1.38
N HIS A 467 -17.45 8.25 -0.46
CA HIS A 467 -18.15 8.10 0.81
C HIS A 467 -18.00 9.34 1.72
N MET A 468 -16.80 9.95 1.75
CA MET A 468 -16.58 11.19 2.49
C MET A 468 -17.40 12.34 1.90
N LEU A 469 -17.39 12.51 0.58
CA LEU A 469 -18.17 13.56 -0.09
C LEU A 469 -19.67 13.34 0.09
N ALA A 470 -20.15 12.10 -0.02
CA ALA A 470 -21.52 11.73 0.26
C ALA A 470 -21.93 12.08 1.69
N ARG A 471 -21.10 11.72 2.68
CA ARG A 471 -21.36 12.08 4.09
C ARG A 471 -21.49 13.59 4.26
N GLU A 472 -20.59 14.35 3.66
CA GLU A 472 -20.58 15.81 3.82
C GLU A 472 -21.67 16.52 3.02
N ILE A 473 -22.11 16.00 1.88
CA ILE A 473 -23.17 16.61 1.06
C ILE A 473 -24.55 16.18 1.56
N ASP A 474 -24.75 14.88 1.82
CA ASP A 474 -26.08 14.33 2.08
C ASP A 474 -26.53 14.51 3.54
N CYS A 475 -25.60 14.58 4.50
CA CYS A 475 -25.94 14.86 5.90
C CYS A 475 -26.20 16.35 6.18
N HIS A 476 -25.76 17.24 5.30
CA HIS A 476 -26.00 18.67 5.46
C HIS A 476 -27.31 19.05 4.77
N SER A 477 -28.14 19.84 5.46
CA SER A 477 -29.44 20.29 4.96
C SER A 477 -29.27 21.30 3.81
N HIS A 478 -28.85 20.83 2.64
CA HIS A 478 -28.82 21.64 1.44
C HIS A 478 -30.24 21.78 0.87
N GLY A 479 -30.61 22.98 0.45
CA GLY A 479 -31.88 23.17 -0.27
C GLY A 479 -31.83 22.48 -1.63
N GLU A 480 -32.96 21.92 -2.08
CA GLU A 480 -33.05 21.20 -3.37
C GLU A 480 -32.49 22.02 -4.54
N ASN A 481 -32.65 23.35 -4.53
CA ASN A 481 -32.09 24.25 -5.54
C ASN A 481 -30.55 24.15 -5.67
N LYS A 482 -29.81 24.00 -4.56
CA LYS A 482 -28.35 23.83 -4.59
C LYS A 482 -27.95 22.47 -5.15
N LEU A 483 -28.75 21.43 -4.89
CA LEU A 483 -28.52 20.09 -5.44
C LEU A 483 -28.78 20.09 -6.96
N ILE A 484 -29.82 20.77 -7.43
CA ILE A 484 -30.10 20.95 -8.86
C ILE A 484 -28.95 21.73 -9.53
N GLU A 485 -28.50 22.82 -8.92
CA GLU A 485 -27.36 23.60 -9.42
C GLU A 485 -26.08 22.74 -9.47
N PHE A 486 -25.85 21.90 -8.47
CA PHE A 486 -24.74 20.94 -8.44
C PHE A 486 -24.82 19.91 -9.57
N ILE A 487 -25.96 19.25 -9.77
CA ILE A 487 -26.17 18.27 -10.86
C ILE A 487 -25.94 18.93 -12.22
N THR A 488 -26.48 20.14 -12.39
CA THR A 488 -26.33 20.91 -13.63
C THR A 488 -24.87 21.29 -13.89
N ALA A 489 -24.15 21.72 -12.85
CA ALA A 489 -22.73 22.06 -12.94
C ALA A 489 -21.82 20.85 -13.17
N LEU A 490 -22.23 19.66 -12.72
CA LEU A 490 -21.53 18.41 -12.98
C LEU A 490 -21.65 17.98 -14.45
N GLY A 491 -22.71 18.43 -15.13
CA GLY A 491 -22.97 18.17 -16.55
C GLY A 491 -23.73 16.86 -16.81
N VAL A 492 -24.46 16.36 -15.81
CA VAL A 492 -25.26 15.13 -15.92
C VAL A 492 -26.44 15.39 -16.87
N SER A 493 -26.62 14.51 -17.86
CA SER A 493 -27.69 14.64 -18.88
C SER A 493 -29.07 14.18 -18.42
N ASP A 494 -29.11 13.37 -17.36
CA ASP A 494 -30.33 12.80 -16.80
C ASP A 494 -31.18 13.85 -16.05
N ASP A 495 -32.48 13.59 -15.93
CA ASP A 495 -33.42 14.50 -15.25
C ASP A 495 -33.06 14.62 -13.75
N PRO A 496 -32.73 15.83 -13.24
CA PRO A 496 -32.37 16.04 -11.84
C PRO A 496 -33.41 15.49 -10.85
N GLU A 497 -34.68 15.44 -11.24
CA GLU A 497 -35.76 14.91 -10.40
C GLU A 497 -35.55 13.43 -10.03
N GLU A 498 -34.92 12.61 -10.89
CA GLU A 498 -34.66 11.19 -10.59
C GLU A 498 -33.76 11.03 -9.36
N PHE A 499 -32.67 11.80 -9.29
CA PHE A 499 -31.76 11.80 -8.15
C PHE A 499 -32.36 12.47 -6.92
N LEU A 500 -33.14 13.54 -7.09
CA LEU A 500 -33.84 14.18 -5.98
C LEU A 500 -34.85 13.24 -5.33
N THR A 501 -35.43 12.28 -6.05
CA THR A 501 -36.28 11.26 -5.41
C THR A 501 -35.51 10.38 -4.43
N VAL A 502 -34.24 10.07 -4.70
CA VAL A 502 -33.35 9.32 -3.80
C VAL A 502 -33.05 10.16 -2.56
N PHE A 503 -32.73 11.44 -2.74
CA PHE A 503 -32.50 12.38 -1.64
C PHE A 503 -33.75 12.56 -0.74
N ARG A 504 -34.92 12.82 -1.33
CA ARG A 504 -36.20 13.00 -0.63
C ARG A 504 -36.65 11.73 0.11
N ARG A 505 -36.31 10.55 -0.40
CA ARG A 505 -36.60 9.28 0.26
C ARG A 505 -35.84 9.12 1.57
N GLY A 506 -34.75 9.86 1.81
CA GLY A 506 -33.97 9.80 3.05
C GLY A 506 -33.22 8.48 3.22
N HIS A 507 -32.13 8.50 3.98
CA HIS A 507 -31.33 7.32 4.38
C HIS A 507 -32.13 6.36 5.29
N PHE A 508 -33.18 5.70 4.79
CA PHE A 508 -33.96 4.74 5.60
C PHE A 508 -33.58 3.28 5.40
N SER A 509 -32.50 3.00 4.65
CA SER A 509 -31.90 1.67 4.59
C SER A 509 -30.37 1.78 4.67
N PRO A 510 -29.69 0.99 5.52
CA PRO A 510 -28.22 0.93 5.57
C PRO A 510 -27.58 0.36 4.30
N HIS A 511 -28.39 -0.02 3.30
CA HIS A 511 -27.96 -0.49 1.98
C HIS A 511 -28.50 0.37 0.83
N ALA A 512 -29.22 1.46 1.11
CA ALA A 512 -29.59 2.40 0.05
C ALA A 512 -28.40 3.33 -0.23
N PRO A 513 -27.90 3.39 -1.47
CA PRO A 513 -26.85 4.33 -1.83
C PRO A 513 -27.34 5.75 -1.55
N SER A 514 -26.43 6.56 -1.03
CA SER A 514 -26.66 7.99 -0.79
C SER A 514 -27.00 8.72 -2.10
N PHE A 515 -27.51 9.96 -2.02
CA PHE A 515 -27.79 10.77 -3.22
C PHE A 515 -26.51 10.93 -4.03
N PHE A 516 -25.41 11.30 -3.36
CA PHE A 516 -24.13 11.51 -4.01
C PHE A 516 -23.56 10.19 -4.55
N GLU A 517 -23.60 9.08 -3.81
CA GLU A 517 -23.11 7.78 -4.29
C GLU A 517 -23.91 7.31 -5.53
N SER A 518 -25.24 7.51 -5.53
CA SER A 518 -26.10 7.15 -6.66
C SER A 518 -25.76 7.97 -7.90
N LEU A 519 -25.56 9.27 -7.73
CA LEU A 519 -25.17 10.19 -8.80
C LEU A 519 -23.81 9.82 -9.39
N ILE A 520 -22.80 9.59 -8.54
CA ILE A 520 -21.48 9.18 -8.99
C ILE A 520 -21.54 7.82 -9.68
N HIS A 521 -22.27 6.85 -9.14
CA HIS A 521 -22.42 5.53 -9.76
C HIS A 521 -23.11 5.61 -11.14
N ALA A 522 -24.11 6.47 -11.31
CA ALA A 522 -24.73 6.72 -12.61
C ALA A 522 -23.73 7.30 -13.62
N GLU A 523 -22.94 8.30 -13.20
CA GLU A 523 -21.90 8.90 -14.04
C GLU A 523 -20.74 7.95 -14.34
N GLN A 524 -20.44 7.00 -13.45
CA GLN A 524 -19.45 5.94 -13.72
C GLN A 524 -19.86 5.06 -14.91
N ILE A 525 -21.16 4.93 -15.17
CA ILE A 525 -21.71 4.14 -16.28
C ILE A 525 -21.77 4.98 -17.56
N GLN A 526 -22.16 6.25 -17.48
CA GLN A 526 -22.41 7.10 -18.65
C GLN A 526 -21.15 7.88 -19.12
N SER A 527 -20.17 8.09 -18.25
CA SER A 527 -18.85 8.71 -18.51
C SER A 527 -18.88 10.11 -19.13
N THR A 528 -19.83 10.95 -18.72
CA THR A 528 -19.94 12.34 -19.20
C THR A 528 -19.15 13.34 -18.35
N ALA A 529 -19.07 13.13 -17.03
CA ALA A 529 -18.36 14.00 -16.10
C ALA A 529 -16.90 13.58 -15.83
N ASN A 530 -16.06 14.54 -15.44
CA ASN A 530 -14.66 14.33 -15.08
C ASN A 530 -14.27 15.12 -13.81
N MET A 531 -13.02 14.99 -13.38
CA MET A 531 -12.56 15.65 -12.16
C MET A 531 -12.61 17.19 -12.23
N GLU A 532 -12.46 17.79 -13.40
CA GLU A 532 -12.67 19.23 -13.59
C GLU A 532 -14.12 19.63 -13.34
N THR A 533 -15.09 18.92 -13.94
CA THR A 533 -16.51 19.24 -13.76
C THR A 533 -16.94 19.02 -12.31
N LEU A 534 -16.47 17.95 -11.66
CA LEU A 534 -16.72 17.73 -10.23
C LEU A 534 -16.16 18.86 -9.37
N THR A 535 -14.90 19.27 -9.61
CA THR A 535 -14.26 20.36 -8.84
C THR A 535 -15.04 21.67 -9.00
N ASN A 536 -15.51 21.98 -10.20
CA ASN A 536 -16.34 23.15 -10.45
C ASN A 536 -17.72 23.03 -9.79
N ALA A 537 -18.35 21.86 -9.86
CA ALA A 537 -19.66 21.62 -9.26
C ALA A 537 -19.61 21.74 -7.73
N LEU A 538 -18.56 21.23 -7.08
CA LEU A 538 -18.40 21.34 -5.62
C LEU A 538 -18.33 22.80 -5.12
N ARG A 539 -17.94 23.76 -5.97
CA ARG A 539 -17.93 25.19 -5.62
C ARG A 539 -19.33 25.76 -5.36
N VAL A 540 -20.40 25.14 -5.88
CA VAL A 540 -21.80 25.51 -5.63
C VAL A 540 -22.13 25.52 -4.12
N PHE A 541 -21.53 24.60 -3.36
CA PHE A 541 -21.74 24.51 -1.93
C PHE A 541 -21.02 25.61 -1.14
N GLN A 542 -20.08 26.35 -1.75
CA GLN A 542 -19.23 27.36 -1.11
C GLN A 542 -18.43 26.79 0.08
N ARG A 543 -18.06 25.50 -0.02
CA ARG A 543 -17.36 24.72 0.99
C ARG A 543 -15.98 24.33 0.48
N PHE A 544 -14.95 24.96 1.04
CA PHE A 544 -13.56 24.73 0.62
C PHE A 544 -13.08 23.31 0.99
N ASP A 545 -13.56 22.76 2.10
CA ASP A 545 -13.21 21.44 2.62
C ASP A 545 -13.55 20.28 1.66
N LEU A 546 -14.63 20.40 0.88
CA LEU A 546 -15.01 19.42 -0.15
C LEU A 546 -14.00 19.40 -1.30
N ILE A 547 -13.57 20.60 -1.72
CA ILE A 547 -12.56 20.79 -2.77
C ILE A 547 -11.21 20.29 -2.25
N GLU A 548 -10.86 20.67 -1.03
CA GLU A 548 -9.64 20.24 -0.35
C GLU A 548 -9.53 18.71 -0.33
N CYS A 549 -10.58 18.03 0.09
CA CYS A 549 -10.57 16.58 0.13
C CYS A 549 -10.35 15.96 -1.26
N THR A 550 -10.94 16.53 -2.30
CA THR A 550 -10.79 16.05 -3.67
C THR A 550 -9.35 16.20 -4.18
N TYR A 551 -8.69 17.32 -3.84
CA TYR A 551 -7.31 17.55 -4.24
C TYR A 551 -6.34 16.62 -3.52
N HIS A 552 -6.39 16.61 -2.18
CA HIS A 552 -5.46 15.84 -1.38
C HIS A 552 -5.71 14.34 -1.47
N SER A 553 -6.96 13.89 -1.59
CA SER A 553 -7.29 12.45 -1.53
C SER A 553 -7.41 11.79 -2.90
N HIS A 554 -7.31 12.56 -3.99
CA HIS A 554 -7.42 12.01 -5.35
C HIS A 554 -6.46 12.65 -6.35
N LEU A 555 -6.60 13.95 -6.65
CA LEU A 555 -5.84 14.59 -7.74
C LEU A 555 -4.32 14.52 -7.51
N LEU A 556 -3.84 14.93 -6.34
CA LEU A 556 -2.40 14.93 -6.01
C LEU A 556 -1.82 13.52 -5.93
N LEU A 557 -2.66 12.51 -5.63
CA LEU A 557 -2.25 11.10 -5.60
C LEU A 557 -2.18 10.46 -7.00
N ARG A 558 -2.71 11.14 -8.03
CA ARG A 558 -2.84 10.63 -9.41
C ARG A 558 -2.17 11.54 -10.45
N LEU A 559 -1.21 12.37 -10.04
CA LEU A 559 -0.44 13.26 -10.93
C LEU A 559 0.30 12.51 -12.04
N PHE A 560 0.65 11.25 -11.83
CA PHE A 560 1.25 10.41 -12.85
C PHE A 560 0.64 9.02 -12.79
N THR A 561 -0.21 8.69 -13.76
CA THR A 561 -0.73 7.33 -13.94
C THR A 561 -0.24 6.77 -15.27
N ARG A 562 0.27 5.54 -15.25
CA ARG A 562 0.75 4.83 -16.44
C ARG A 562 -0.33 4.66 -17.52
N ARG A 563 -1.61 4.76 -17.14
CA ARG A 563 -2.78 4.70 -18.03
C ARG A 563 -3.07 6.02 -18.78
N ASN A 564 -2.51 7.16 -18.37
CA ASN A 564 -2.75 8.44 -19.08
C ASN A 564 -2.04 8.53 -20.44
N THR A 565 -1.24 7.53 -20.83
CA THR A 565 -0.44 7.54 -22.07
C THR A 565 -0.85 6.46 -23.09
N GLU A 566 -1.98 5.77 -22.90
CA GLU A 566 -2.57 4.89 -23.93
C GLU A 566 -3.46 5.66 -24.94
N LYS A 567 -3.34 6.99 -25.00
CA LYS A 567 -3.95 7.82 -26.06
C LYS A 567 -2.90 8.42 -26.97
#